data_AF-A0A8D9E106-F1
#
_entry.id   AF-A0A8D9E106-F1
#
_cell.length_a   1.000
_cell.length_b   1.000
_cell.length_c   1.000
_cell.angle_alpha   90.00
_cell.angle_beta   90.00
_cell.angle_gamma   90.00
#
_symmetry.space_group_name_H-M   'P 1'
#
loop_
_entity.id
_entity.type
_entity.pdbx_description
1 polymer ?
#
loop_
_entity_poly.entity_id
_entity_poly.type
_entity_poly.pdbx_seq_one_letter_code
_entity_poly.pdbx_strand_id
1 'polypeptide(L)'
;MVSLVPHHVFQIQLQRHFVSISSSSSHLVKLVNFKHAQKVGVCLFKGPRTHDVSAFASPLDRPYSFTSDPKKLESDGKFPKEPPDQLLFDFYKNEDHLVPINKFIAALRHYGLRKSDPRLAEFMKFLRDHHRKNEDTGSPEMLYLDEETFKRAVGPNVSLISKCLFEEFIIPDFKCFTKHIEEFYYLCEPNSSGKVADYIPQLARADPKSWGVSVCTVDGQRYSIGKTNTPFTIQSCSKPLTYGIALEELTEAEVHQYVGQEPSGRNFNELILDHNKKPHNPMINAGAIVVCSLLKTLIKPEMTPSEKFDYIMNYFKRLAGGEHIGFNNAIFLSEKVSADRNYALGF
;
A
#
# COMPACT_ATOMS: atom_id res chain seq x y z
N MET A 1 13.58 -37.56 -12.97
CA MET A 1 14.48 -36.41 -12.74
C MET A 1 13.68 -35.13 -12.98
N VAL A 2 13.04 -34.60 -11.94
CA VAL A 2 12.17 -33.42 -12.02
C VAL A 2 12.99 -32.22 -11.57
N SER A 3 13.31 -31.31 -12.48
CA SER A 3 14.04 -30.07 -12.21
C SER A 3 13.17 -29.15 -11.34
N LEU A 4 13.37 -29.21 -10.03
CA LEU A 4 12.93 -28.19 -9.09
C LEU A 4 13.67 -26.88 -9.43
N VAL A 5 12.96 -25.91 -9.98
CA VAL A 5 13.41 -24.51 -10.05
C VAL A 5 12.60 -23.75 -9.00
N PRO A 6 13.03 -23.69 -7.73
CA PRO A 6 12.38 -22.83 -6.75
C PRO A 6 12.93 -21.40 -6.90
N HIS A 7 12.03 -20.42 -6.77
CA HIS A 7 12.34 -18.99 -6.54
C HIS A 7 12.70 -18.05 -7.70
N HIS A 8 12.00 -18.10 -8.83
CA HIS A 8 11.99 -16.93 -9.73
C HIS A 8 10.62 -16.43 -10.18
N VAL A 9 9.52 -16.94 -9.64
CA VAL A 9 8.20 -16.66 -10.22
C VAL A 9 7.69 -15.24 -9.95
N PHE A 10 8.24 -14.43 -9.02
CA PHE A 10 7.74 -13.07 -8.79
C PHE A 10 8.83 -12.00 -8.65
N GLN A 11 9.53 -11.71 -9.75
CA GLN A 11 10.37 -10.52 -9.92
C GLN A 11 9.52 -9.38 -10.49
N ILE A 12 8.57 -8.93 -9.69
CA ILE A 12 7.65 -7.85 -10.05
C ILE A 12 8.38 -6.50 -9.89
N GLN A 13 8.42 -5.73 -10.97
CA GLN A 13 8.79 -4.31 -10.91
C GLN A 13 7.56 -3.51 -10.54
N LEU A 14 7.57 -2.88 -9.37
CA LEU A 14 6.56 -1.86 -9.09
C LEU A 14 7.06 -0.53 -9.65
N GLN A 15 6.22 0.18 -10.41
CA GLN A 15 6.51 1.57 -10.76
C GLN A 15 5.94 2.59 -9.78
N ARG A 16 5.24 2.18 -8.72
CA ARG A 16 4.83 3.07 -7.62
C ARG A 16 4.25 2.28 -6.45
N HIS A 17 4.51 2.80 -5.24
CA HIS A 17 3.79 2.57 -3.99
C HIS A 17 3.84 1.15 -3.41
N PHE A 18 4.95 0.82 -2.75
CA PHE A 18 4.97 0.00 -1.53
C PHE A 18 6.15 0.51 -0.68
N VAL A 19 5.88 0.92 0.56
CA VAL A 19 6.95 1.12 1.57
C VAL A 19 6.99 -0.16 2.39
N SER A 20 8.03 -0.96 2.20
CA SER A 20 8.45 -1.97 3.17
C SER A 20 9.81 -1.54 3.71
N ILE A 21 9.86 -1.19 4.99
CA ILE A 21 11.12 -0.95 5.69
C ILE A 21 11.67 -2.34 6.07
N SER A 22 12.59 -2.88 5.27
CA SER A 22 13.40 -4.02 5.69
C SER A 22 14.74 -3.51 6.21
N SER A 23 14.89 -3.34 7.53
CA SER A 23 16.20 -3.05 8.11
C SER A 23 16.95 -4.35 8.42
N SER A 24 17.90 -4.71 7.56
CA SER A 24 18.93 -5.72 7.84
C SER A 24 20.19 -5.03 8.37
N SER A 25 20.10 -4.28 9.47
CA SER A 25 21.28 -3.72 10.16
C SER A 25 20.92 -3.30 11.58
N SER A 26 21.48 -3.99 12.56
CA SER A 26 21.30 -3.81 14.01
C SER A 26 21.88 -2.50 14.60
N HIS A 27 22.09 -1.46 13.78
CA HIS A 27 22.75 -0.22 14.19
C HIS A 27 21.84 1.04 14.26
N LEU A 28 20.62 0.99 13.70
CA LEU A 28 19.68 2.12 13.74
C LEU A 28 18.94 2.32 15.07
N VAL A 29 19.02 1.35 15.99
CA VAL A 29 18.30 1.39 17.28
C VAL A 29 18.95 2.34 18.30
N LYS A 30 20.17 2.84 18.05
CA LYS A 30 20.91 3.65 19.04
C LYS A 30 20.78 5.17 18.90
N LEU A 31 20.15 5.69 17.84
CA LEU A 31 20.13 7.14 17.55
C LEU A 31 18.84 7.88 17.95
N VAL A 32 17.82 7.19 18.47
CA VAL A 32 16.61 7.84 18.99
C VAL A 32 16.60 7.75 20.51
N ASN A 33 16.89 8.89 21.13
CA ASN A 33 16.88 9.06 22.57
C ASN A 33 15.49 8.65 23.13
N PHE A 34 15.48 7.64 24.01
CA PHE A 34 14.35 6.79 24.38
C PHE A 34 13.22 7.48 25.20
N LYS A 35 13.16 8.81 25.22
CA LYS A 35 12.13 9.60 25.94
C LYS A 35 11.12 10.31 25.04
N HIS A 36 11.31 10.33 23.71
CA HIS A 36 10.34 10.91 22.77
C HIS A 36 9.57 9.88 21.91
N ALA A 37 10.00 8.61 21.90
CA ALA A 37 9.41 7.56 21.07
C ALA A 37 8.15 6.89 21.66
N GLN A 38 7.64 7.35 22.81
CA GLN A 38 6.37 6.88 23.39
C GLN A 38 5.13 7.62 22.86
N LYS A 39 5.29 8.61 21.97
CA LYS A 39 4.17 9.41 21.41
C LYS A 39 3.80 9.10 19.96
N VAL A 40 4.51 8.17 19.30
CA VAL A 40 4.16 7.73 17.95
C VAL A 40 4.15 6.21 17.97
N GLY A 41 2.96 5.62 17.75
CA GLY A 41 2.72 4.19 17.87
C GLY A 41 3.63 3.35 16.96
N VAL A 42 4.76 2.92 17.51
CA VAL A 42 5.54 1.79 16.99
C VAL A 42 5.19 0.61 17.89
N CYS A 43 4.30 -0.26 17.42
CA CYS A 43 3.94 -1.47 18.13
C CYS A 43 5.07 -2.51 17.96
N LEU A 44 5.99 -2.56 18.92
CA LEU A 44 6.90 -3.70 19.09
C LEU A 44 6.23 -4.69 20.04
N PHE A 45 5.79 -5.83 19.52
CA PHE A 45 5.26 -6.91 20.35
C PHE A 45 6.37 -7.54 21.20
N LYS A 46 6.36 -7.26 22.50
CA LYS A 46 6.99 -8.08 23.54
C LYS A 46 5.87 -8.73 24.36
N GLY A 47 5.61 -10.01 24.12
CA GLY A 47 4.67 -10.77 24.95
C GLY A 47 5.28 -11.09 26.33
N PRO A 48 4.54 -10.96 27.44
CA PRO A 48 4.86 -11.61 28.69
C PRO A 48 4.31 -13.04 28.74
N ARG A 49 5.01 -13.90 29.49
CA ARG A 49 4.66 -15.29 29.77
C ARG A 49 3.51 -15.39 30.78
N THR A 50 2.56 -16.26 30.44
CA THR A 50 1.73 -17.15 31.28
C THR A 50 0.79 -16.59 32.37
N HIS A 51 -0.43 -17.16 32.33
CA HIS A 51 -1.50 -17.29 33.35
C HIS A 51 -2.41 -16.07 33.60
N ASP A 52 -3.57 -16.05 32.95
CA ASP A 52 -4.91 -16.25 33.53
C ASP A 52 -5.97 -15.78 32.50
N VAL A 53 -6.86 -16.67 32.08
CA VAL A 53 -7.82 -16.46 30.98
C VAL A 53 -9.23 -16.35 31.57
N SER A 54 -9.52 -15.28 32.30
CA SER A 54 -10.89 -15.05 32.79
C SER A 54 -11.27 -13.59 33.08
N ALA A 55 -10.44 -12.59 32.75
CA ALA A 55 -10.73 -11.19 33.06
C ALA A 55 -10.43 -10.22 31.90
N PHE A 56 -11.14 -10.35 30.78
CA PHE A 56 -11.19 -9.29 29.74
C PHE A 56 -12.60 -9.19 29.15
N ALA A 57 -13.54 -8.76 29.96
CA ALA A 57 -14.85 -8.28 29.51
C ALA A 57 -15.08 -6.86 30.06
N SER A 58 -14.25 -5.91 29.61
CA SER A 58 -14.54 -4.48 29.67
C SER A 58 -13.81 -3.81 28.50
N PRO A 59 -14.42 -2.85 27.79
CA PRO A 59 -13.76 -2.19 26.67
C PRO A 59 -12.66 -1.29 27.25
N LEU A 60 -11.40 -1.68 27.03
CA LEU A 60 -10.26 -0.82 27.27
C LEU A 60 -10.35 0.41 26.35
N ASP A 61 -10.47 1.59 26.94
CA ASP A 61 -10.31 2.88 26.27
C ASP A 61 -8.98 2.89 25.51
N ARG A 62 -9.07 2.82 24.17
CA ARG A 62 -7.92 2.95 23.28
C ARG A 62 -7.78 4.44 22.91
N PRO A 63 -6.70 5.13 23.33
CA PRO A 63 -6.56 6.58 23.11
C PRO A 63 -6.33 7.00 21.64
N TYR A 64 -6.36 6.06 20.69
CA TYR A 64 -6.17 6.32 19.26
C TYR A 64 -7.15 5.54 18.36
N SER A 65 -8.35 5.22 18.87
CA SER A 65 -9.43 4.67 18.05
C SER A 65 -10.27 5.82 17.48
N PHE A 66 -10.04 6.19 16.22
CA PHE A 66 -10.83 7.19 15.49
C PHE A 66 -11.97 6.58 14.65
N THR A 67 -12.44 5.39 15.00
CA THR A 67 -13.74 4.94 14.48
C THR A 67 -14.84 5.64 15.25
N SER A 68 -15.24 6.83 14.79
CA SER A 68 -16.53 7.39 15.15
C SER A 68 -17.58 6.37 14.73
N ASP A 69 -18.28 5.78 15.69
CA ASP A 69 -19.45 4.94 15.39
C ASP A 69 -20.45 5.83 14.62
N PRO A 70 -20.81 5.49 13.37
CA PRO A 70 -21.71 6.31 12.54
C PRO A 70 -23.03 6.60 13.25
N LYS A 71 -23.49 5.67 14.10
CA LYS A 71 -24.71 5.79 14.89
C LYS A 71 -24.61 6.80 16.03
N LYS A 72 -23.39 7.14 16.47
CA LYS A 72 -23.14 8.13 17.52
C LYS A 72 -23.08 9.56 17.00
N LEU A 73 -22.90 9.75 15.67
CA LEU A 73 -23.06 11.06 15.02
C LEU A 73 -24.53 11.36 14.68
N GLU A 74 -25.36 10.35 14.44
CA GLU A 74 -26.80 10.52 14.21
C GLU A 74 -27.54 11.07 15.44
N SER A 75 -27.06 10.82 16.66
CA SER A 75 -27.73 11.23 17.91
C SER A 75 -27.59 12.71 18.27
N ASP A 76 -26.65 13.44 17.66
CA ASP A 76 -26.35 14.83 18.03
C ASP A 76 -27.06 15.88 17.16
N GLY A 77 -27.92 15.46 16.22
CA GLY A 77 -28.77 16.38 15.44
C GLY A 77 -28.01 17.38 14.56
N LYS A 78 -26.73 17.12 14.26
CA LYS A 78 -25.80 18.01 13.54
C LYS A 78 -25.53 17.59 12.08
N PHE A 79 -26.38 16.79 11.47
CA PHE A 79 -26.36 16.67 10.01
C PHE A 79 -27.12 17.85 9.40
N PRO A 80 -26.55 18.56 8.42
CA PRO A 80 -27.32 19.49 7.63
C PRO A 80 -28.49 18.72 7.01
N LYS A 81 -29.70 19.27 7.05
CA LYS A 81 -30.91 18.64 6.48
C LYS A 81 -30.84 18.51 4.95
N GLU A 82 -29.83 19.11 4.33
CA GLU A 82 -29.66 19.20 2.89
C GLU A 82 -28.76 18.07 2.36
N PRO A 83 -29.00 17.61 1.12
CA PRO A 83 -28.21 16.54 0.53
C PRO A 83 -26.75 16.97 0.30
N PRO A 84 -25.77 16.04 0.34
CA PRO A 84 -24.35 16.40 0.31
C PRO A 84 -23.92 17.22 -0.91
N ASP A 85 -24.51 16.98 -2.07
CA ASP A 85 -24.26 17.72 -3.30
C ASP A 85 -24.74 19.19 -3.24
N GLN A 86 -25.86 19.45 -2.55
CA GLN A 86 -26.32 20.82 -2.25
C GLN A 86 -25.30 21.55 -1.37
N LEU A 87 -24.89 20.93 -0.26
CA LEU A 87 -23.92 21.51 0.66
C LEU A 87 -22.59 21.83 -0.03
N LEU A 88 -22.13 20.93 -0.88
CA LEU A 88 -20.93 21.13 -1.68
C LEU A 88 -21.10 22.30 -2.65
N PHE A 89 -22.24 22.41 -3.33
CA PHE A 89 -22.51 23.53 -4.22
C PHE A 89 -22.51 24.85 -3.44
N ASP A 90 -23.22 24.92 -2.32
CA ASP A 90 -23.33 26.13 -1.51
C ASP A 90 -22.00 26.57 -0.91
N PHE A 91 -21.12 25.63 -0.57
CA PHE A 91 -19.80 25.94 -0.05
C PHE A 91 -18.83 26.47 -1.13
N TYR A 92 -18.93 25.96 -2.37
CA TYR A 92 -17.95 26.25 -3.43
C TYR A 92 -18.43 27.25 -4.49
N LYS A 93 -19.70 27.66 -4.49
CA LYS A 93 -20.22 28.66 -5.43
C LYS A 93 -19.57 30.04 -5.22
N ASN A 94 -19.39 30.78 -6.31
CA ASN A 94 -18.98 32.17 -6.29
C ASN A 94 -20.20 33.12 -6.18
N GLU A 95 -19.95 34.43 -6.27
CA GLU A 95 -20.99 35.47 -6.25
C GLU A 95 -22.01 35.34 -7.40
N ASP A 96 -21.61 34.73 -8.52
CA ASP A 96 -22.48 34.48 -9.69
C ASP A 96 -23.29 33.17 -9.56
N HIS A 97 -23.26 32.52 -8.40
CA HIS A 97 -23.88 31.20 -8.18
C HIS A 97 -23.32 30.09 -9.09
N LEU A 98 -22.03 30.16 -9.41
CA LEU A 98 -21.32 29.14 -10.19
C LEU A 98 -20.16 28.56 -9.40
N VAL A 99 -19.92 27.25 -9.53
CA VAL A 99 -18.77 26.58 -8.92
C VAL A 99 -17.57 26.59 -9.87
N PRO A 100 -16.45 27.27 -9.53
CA PRO A 100 -15.21 27.19 -10.29
C PRO A 100 -14.52 25.84 -10.05
N ILE A 101 -14.48 25.00 -11.08
CA ILE A 101 -14.03 23.60 -10.99
C ILE A 101 -12.55 23.46 -10.65
N ASN A 102 -11.71 24.40 -11.06
CA ASN A 102 -10.29 24.43 -10.69
C ASN A 102 -10.09 24.54 -9.18
N LYS A 103 -10.89 25.37 -8.48
CA LYS A 103 -10.85 25.51 -7.02
C LYS A 103 -11.38 24.24 -6.35
N PHE A 104 -12.45 23.66 -6.88
CA PHE A 104 -13.02 22.42 -6.37
C PHE A 104 -12.04 21.24 -6.45
N ILE A 105 -11.41 21.03 -7.61
CA ILE A 105 -10.38 19.99 -7.79
C ILE A 105 -9.14 20.28 -6.93
N ALA A 106 -8.75 21.56 -6.77
CA ALA A 106 -7.65 21.94 -5.90
C ALA A 106 -7.94 21.60 -4.42
N ALA A 107 -9.20 21.73 -3.97
CA ALA A 107 -9.63 21.33 -2.63
C ALA A 107 -9.56 19.80 -2.45
N LEU A 108 -10.05 19.01 -3.41
CA LEU A 108 -9.89 17.54 -3.37
C LEU A 108 -8.42 17.13 -3.26
N ARG A 109 -7.54 17.80 -4.00
CA ARG A 109 -6.09 17.58 -3.94
C ARG A 109 -5.48 17.99 -2.60
N HIS A 110 -6.00 19.04 -1.96
CA HIS A 110 -5.56 19.50 -0.65
C HIS A 110 -5.72 18.39 0.41
N TYR A 111 -6.85 17.69 0.37
CA TYR A 111 -7.16 16.55 1.25
C TYR A 111 -6.59 15.21 0.75
N GLY A 112 -5.80 15.22 -0.32
CA GLY A 112 -4.99 14.07 -0.75
C GLY A 112 -5.58 13.22 -1.87
N LEU A 113 -6.79 13.51 -2.37
CA LEU A 113 -7.31 12.81 -3.56
C LEU A 113 -6.62 13.29 -4.83
N ARG A 114 -6.19 12.35 -5.66
CA ARG A 114 -5.62 12.66 -6.97
C ARG A 114 -6.71 12.66 -8.03
N LYS A 115 -6.57 13.52 -9.04
CA LYS A 115 -7.46 13.51 -10.21
C LYS A 115 -7.46 12.18 -11.00
N SER A 116 -6.42 11.37 -10.80
CA SER A 116 -6.29 10.03 -11.38
C SER A 116 -6.86 8.92 -10.49
N ASP A 117 -7.52 9.25 -9.38
CA ASP A 117 -8.20 8.26 -8.53
C ASP A 117 -9.31 7.58 -9.36
N PRO A 118 -9.30 6.25 -9.54
CA PRO A 118 -10.31 5.54 -10.32
C PRO A 118 -11.73 5.78 -9.82
N ARG A 119 -11.91 6.06 -8.52
CA ARG A 119 -13.21 6.33 -7.91
C ARG A 119 -13.75 7.73 -8.23
N LEU A 120 -12.95 8.60 -8.84
CA LEU A 120 -13.37 9.90 -9.39
C LEU A 120 -13.53 9.88 -10.92
N ALA A 121 -13.46 8.70 -11.55
CA ALA A 121 -13.43 8.59 -13.01
C ALA A 121 -14.67 9.17 -13.68
N GLU A 122 -15.86 8.95 -13.11
CA GLU A 122 -17.13 9.45 -13.67
C GLU A 122 -17.26 10.97 -13.58
N PHE A 123 -16.90 11.58 -12.43
CA PHE A 123 -16.81 13.03 -12.30
C PHE A 123 -15.84 13.63 -13.32
N MET A 124 -14.63 13.07 -13.42
CA MET A 124 -13.62 13.57 -14.37
C MET A 124 -14.04 13.35 -15.83
N LYS A 125 -14.79 12.28 -16.13
CA LYS A 125 -15.36 12.03 -17.45
C LYS A 125 -16.47 13.01 -17.79
N PHE A 126 -17.39 13.26 -16.85
CA PHE A 126 -18.44 14.26 -17.01
C PHE A 126 -17.86 15.63 -17.37
N LEU A 127 -16.82 16.09 -16.65
CA LEU A 127 -16.18 17.37 -16.95
C LEU A 127 -15.58 17.42 -18.37
N ARG A 128 -14.91 16.34 -18.80
CA ARG A 128 -14.36 16.25 -20.16
C ARG A 128 -15.45 16.28 -21.23
N ASP A 129 -16.53 15.53 -21.02
CA ASP A 129 -17.63 15.42 -21.98
C ASP A 129 -18.45 16.72 -22.04
N HIS A 130 -18.66 17.39 -20.91
CA HIS A 130 -19.32 18.68 -20.84
C HIS A 130 -18.49 19.79 -21.51
N HIS A 131 -17.19 19.84 -21.22
CA HIS A 131 -16.28 20.79 -21.86
C HIS A 131 -16.25 20.64 -23.39
N ARG A 132 -16.19 19.40 -23.91
CA ARG A 132 -16.23 19.12 -25.35
C ARG A 132 -17.52 19.59 -26.03
N LYS A 133 -18.67 19.50 -25.35
CA LYS A 133 -19.97 19.91 -25.89
C LYS A 133 -20.11 21.42 -26.02
N ASN A 134 -19.40 22.19 -25.20
CA ASN A 134 -19.46 23.66 -25.21
C ASN A 134 -18.42 24.29 -26.15
N GLU A 135 -17.72 23.50 -26.98
CA GLU A 135 -16.69 23.93 -27.94
C GLU A 135 -15.61 24.84 -27.36
N ASP A 136 -15.35 24.71 -26.06
CA ASP A 136 -14.37 25.54 -25.36
C ASP A 136 -12.95 25.04 -25.67
N THR A 137 -12.04 25.98 -25.94
CA THR A 137 -10.63 25.71 -26.26
C THR A 137 -9.75 25.58 -25.01
N GLY A 138 -10.33 25.83 -23.83
CA GLY A 138 -9.67 25.77 -22.53
C GLY A 138 -9.40 24.36 -22.00
N SER A 139 -9.23 24.27 -20.68
CA SER A 139 -9.12 23.00 -19.95
C SER A 139 -10.49 22.67 -19.33
N PRO A 140 -10.90 21.39 -19.24
CA PRO A 140 -12.08 20.98 -18.47
C PRO A 140 -12.05 21.44 -17.01
N GLU A 141 -10.88 21.77 -16.47
CA GLU A 141 -10.73 22.28 -15.10
C GLU A 141 -11.12 23.77 -14.98
N MET A 142 -11.24 24.52 -16.08
CA MET A 142 -11.61 25.95 -16.07
C MET A 142 -13.13 26.20 -16.16
N LEU A 143 -13.92 25.13 -16.11
CA LEU A 143 -15.38 25.22 -16.14
C LEU A 143 -15.93 25.93 -14.89
N TYR A 144 -17.04 26.63 -15.12
CA TYR A 144 -17.92 27.17 -14.09
C TYR A 144 -19.25 26.45 -14.23
N LEU A 145 -19.66 25.72 -13.20
CA LEU A 145 -20.89 24.92 -13.24
C LEU A 145 -21.99 25.58 -12.41
N ASP A 146 -23.17 25.70 -12.99
CA ASP A 146 -24.40 25.97 -12.24
C ASP A 146 -24.79 24.80 -11.33
N GLU A 147 -25.80 25.02 -10.49
CA GLU A 147 -26.24 24.06 -9.48
C GLU A 147 -26.62 22.69 -10.05
N GLU A 148 -27.48 22.69 -11.06
CA GLU A 148 -27.98 21.48 -11.71
C GLU A 148 -26.84 20.69 -12.37
N THR A 149 -25.95 21.39 -13.08
CA THR A 149 -24.82 20.78 -13.78
C THR A 149 -23.77 20.27 -12.79
N PHE A 150 -23.51 21.00 -11.70
CA PHE A 150 -22.60 20.58 -10.65
C PHE A 150 -23.10 19.32 -9.92
N LYS A 151 -24.37 19.29 -9.50
CA LYS A 151 -24.99 18.12 -8.86
C LYS A 151 -24.90 16.88 -9.76
N ARG A 152 -25.19 17.03 -11.06
CA ARG A 152 -25.02 15.94 -12.04
C ARG A 152 -23.57 15.50 -12.19
N ALA A 153 -22.61 16.42 -12.12
CA ALA A 153 -21.19 16.11 -12.20
C ALA A 153 -20.72 15.28 -11.01
N VAL A 154 -21.05 15.71 -9.78
CA VAL A 154 -20.58 15.05 -8.56
C VAL A 154 -21.39 13.82 -8.18
N GLY A 155 -22.66 13.73 -8.60
CA GLY A 155 -23.61 12.67 -8.22
C GLY A 155 -23.03 11.25 -8.20
N PRO A 156 -22.40 10.76 -9.29
CA PRO A 156 -21.82 9.41 -9.33
C PRO A 156 -20.74 9.15 -8.27
N ASN A 157 -20.09 10.20 -7.76
CA ASN A 157 -18.97 10.10 -6.84
C ASN A 157 -19.19 10.91 -5.53
N VAL A 158 -20.43 11.36 -5.27
CA VAL A 158 -20.74 12.35 -4.23
C VAL A 158 -20.34 11.88 -2.84
N SER A 159 -20.53 10.59 -2.53
CA SER A 159 -20.18 10.04 -1.20
C SER A 159 -18.67 10.08 -0.93
N LEU A 160 -17.82 9.86 -1.94
CA LEU A 160 -16.37 9.97 -1.77
C LEU A 160 -15.94 11.43 -1.66
N ILE A 161 -16.49 12.28 -2.52
CA ILE A 161 -16.20 13.71 -2.58
C ILE A 161 -16.61 14.40 -1.27
N SER A 162 -17.80 14.10 -0.75
CA SER A 162 -18.29 14.66 0.52
C SER A 162 -17.43 14.20 1.69
N LYS A 163 -17.09 12.91 1.79
CA LYS A 163 -16.17 12.40 2.81
C LYS A 163 -14.82 13.11 2.78
N CYS A 164 -14.29 13.37 1.59
CA CYS A 164 -13.04 14.07 1.40
C CYS A 164 -13.11 15.52 1.89
N LEU A 165 -14.14 16.27 1.47
CA LEU A 165 -14.24 17.71 1.69
C LEU A 165 -14.84 18.08 3.05
N PHE A 166 -15.55 17.16 3.70
CA PHE A 166 -16.04 17.29 5.08
C PHE A 166 -15.07 16.66 6.10
N GLU A 167 -13.84 16.37 5.69
CA GLU A 167 -12.76 15.91 6.56
C GLU A 167 -13.06 14.57 7.28
N GLU A 168 -13.86 13.71 6.66
CA GLU A 168 -14.24 12.38 7.19
C GLU A 168 -13.24 11.28 6.80
N PHE A 169 -12.15 11.62 6.13
CA PHE A 169 -11.05 10.69 5.87
C PHE A 169 -10.25 10.40 7.14
N ILE A 170 -9.59 9.24 7.15
CA ILE A 170 -8.79 8.73 8.27
C ILE A 170 -7.68 9.69 8.70
N ILE A 171 -7.19 10.54 7.80
CA ILE A 171 -6.33 11.69 8.12
C ILE A 171 -7.06 12.97 7.67
N PRO A 172 -7.80 13.63 8.58
CA PRO A 172 -8.54 14.87 8.28
C PRO A 172 -7.62 15.98 7.75
N ASP A 173 -6.59 16.35 8.52
CA ASP A 173 -5.58 17.34 8.11
C ASP A 173 -4.42 16.67 7.36
N PHE A 174 -4.70 16.23 6.12
CA PHE A 174 -3.70 15.61 5.26
C PHE A 174 -2.54 16.56 4.93
N LYS A 175 -2.80 17.88 4.87
CA LYS A 175 -1.76 18.85 4.53
C LYS A 175 -0.74 19.00 5.66
N CYS A 176 -1.18 19.06 6.91
CA CYS A 176 -0.27 19.04 8.06
C CYS A 176 0.47 17.70 8.16
N PHE A 177 -0.23 16.58 7.99
CA PHE A 177 0.40 15.26 7.98
C PHE A 177 1.54 15.16 6.95
N THR A 178 1.31 15.64 5.72
CA THR A 178 2.33 15.59 4.66
C THR A 178 3.54 16.49 4.95
N LYS A 179 3.41 17.57 5.72
CA LYS A 179 4.57 18.35 6.20
C LYS A 179 5.48 17.53 7.11
N HIS A 180 4.93 16.71 8.00
CA HIS A 180 5.77 15.79 8.80
C HIS A 180 6.46 14.73 7.93
N ILE A 181 5.80 14.25 6.87
CA ILE A 181 6.43 13.34 5.90
C ILE A 181 7.58 14.04 5.17
N GLU A 182 7.43 15.32 4.80
CA GLU A 182 8.51 16.15 4.24
C GLU A 182 9.68 16.30 5.20
N GLU A 183 9.42 16.60 6.48
CA GLU A 183 10.44 16.69 7.51
C GLU A 183 11.22 15.38 7.66
N PHE A 184 10.54 14.23 7.72
CA PHE A 184 11.20 12.92 7.78
C PHE A 184 11.98 12.59 6.51
N TYR A 185 11.47 13.00 5.35
CA TYR A 185 12.17 12.83 4.08
C TYR A 185 13.52 13.56 4.11
N TYR A 186 13.53 14.85 4.47
CA TYR A 186 14.76 15.66 4.50
C TYR A 186 15.68 15.32 5.67
N LEU A 187 15.16 14.78 6.77
CA LEU A 187 15.98 14.27 7.86
C LEU A 187 16.77 13.02 7.44
N CYS A 188 16.15 12.16 6.63
CA CYS A 188 16.76 10.90 6.18
C CYS A 188 17.58 11.03 4.89
N GLU A 189 17.27 11.97 4.00
CA GLU A 189 17.91 12.14 2.69
C GLU A 189 19.44 12.28 2.75
N PRO A 190 20.06 13.00 3.72
CA PRO A 190 21.52 13.13 3.80
C PRO A 190 22.24 11.84 4.20
N ASN A 191 21.52 10.80 4.65
CA ASN A 191 22.13 9.55 5.06
C ASN A 191 22.65 8.77 3.86
N SER A 192 23.96 8.86 3.61
CA SER A 192 24.66 8.15 2.54
C SER A 192 25.33 6.85 2.98
N SER A 193 24.94 6.30 4.14
CA SER A 193 25.49 5.03 4.63
C SER A 193 24.92 3.82 3.87
N GLY A 194 25.54 2.66 4.06
CA GLY A 194 25.15 1.41 3.41
C GLY A 194 25.88 1.15 2.09
N LYS A 195 25.49 0.07 1.42
CA LYS A 195 26.08 -0.36 0.14
C LYS A 195 24.96 -0.88 -0.76
N VAL A 196 25.00 -0.48 -2.03
CA VAL A 196 24.11 -1.03 -3.06
C VAL A 196 24.35 -2.54 -3.17
N ALA A 197 23.27 -3.31 -3.28
CA ALA A 197 23.36 -4.74 -3.51
C ALA A 197 24.06 -5.02 -4.84
N ASP A 198 25.18 -5.74 -4.80
CA ASP A 198 26.07 -5.93 -5.95
C ASP A 198 26.33 -7.41 -6.28
N TYR A 199 25.59 -8.34 -5.67
CA TYR A 199 25.70 -9.77 -5.94
C TYR A 199 25.18 -10.18 -7.34
N ILE A 200 24.37 -9.33 -7.98
CA ILE A 200 24.04 -9.43 -9.42
C ILE A 200 24.27 -8.08 -10.14
N PRO A 201 24.69 -8.09 -11.42
CA PRO A 201 25.07 -6.87 -12.15
C PRO A 201 23.96 -5.82 -12.28
N GLN A 202 22.70 -6.24 -12.32
CA GLN A 202 21.56 -5.36 -12.51
C GLN A 202 21.27 -4.52 -11.26
N LEU A 203 21.43 -5.10 -10.06
CA LEU A 203 21.25 -4.37 -8.80
C LEU A 203 22.42 -3.42 -8.54
N ALA A 204 23.64 -3.80 -8.94
CA ALA A 204 24.83 -2.96 -8.82
C ALA A 204 24.71 -1.61 -9.59
N ARG A 205 23.81 -1.52 -10.56
CA ARG A 205 23.55 -0.31 -11.36
C ARG A 205 22.58 0.68 -10.68
N ALA A 206 22.00 0.32 -9.54
CA ALA A 206 21.10 1.20 -8.82
C ALA A 206 21.85 2.46 -8.36
N ASP A 207 21.24 3.63 -8.57
CA ASP A 207 21.79 4.90 -8.10
C ASP A 207 21.72 4.96 -6.56
N PRO A 208 22.86 5.02 -5.84
CA PRO A 208 22.88 5.09 -4.38
C PRO A 208 22.23 6.37 -3.83
N LYS A 209 22.04 7.40 -4.67
CA LYS A 209 21.34 8.64 -4.31
C LYS A 209 19.84 8.57 -4.61
N SER A 210 19.31 7.42 -5.04
CA SER A 210 17.89 7.26 -5.31
C SER A 210 17.10 7.10 -4.01
N TRP A 211 16.50 8.21 -3.55
CA TRP A 211 15.66 8.27 -2.36
C TRP A 211 14.25 8.75 -2.73
N GLY A 212 13.22 8.09 -2.22
CA GLY A 212 11.83 8.42 -2.52
C GLY A 212 10.87 7.83 -1.50
N VAL A 213 9.87 8.62 -1.11
CA VAL A 213 8.85 8.24 -0.13
C VAL A 213 7.48 8.41 -0.77
N SER A 214 6.63 7.40 -0.64
CA SER A 214 5.24 7.42 -1.11
C SER A 214 4.30 6.95 -0.01
N VAL A 215 3.20 7.66 0.16
CA VAL A 215 2.14 7.34 1.13
C VAL A 215 0.82 7.19 0.38
N CYS A 216 0.06 6.15 0.74
CA CYS A 216 -1.34 5.95 0.36
C CYS A 216 -2.11 5.53 1.61
N THR A 217 -3.14 6.29 2.00
CA THR A 217 -4.01 5.92 3.12
C THR A 217 -5.08 4.93 2.67
N VAL A 218 -5.80 4.33 3.61
CA VAL A 218 -6.93 3.42 3.33
C VAL A 218 -8.09 4.12 2.59
N ASP A 219 -8.23 5.44 2.76
CA ASP A 219 -9.20 6.25 2.03
C ASP A 219 -8.71 6.70 0.65
N GLY A 220 -7.47 6.37 0.28
CA GLY A 220 -6.86 6.73 -1.00
C GLY A 220 -6.22 8.11 -1.04
N GLN A 221 -5.96 8.74 0.12
CA GLN A 221 -5.18 9.97 0.18
C GLN A 221 -3.72 9.65 -0.16
N ARG A 222 -3.12 10.40 -1.09
CA ARG A 222 -1.80 10.05 -1.64
C ARG A 222 -0.83 11.22 -1.63
N TYR A 223 0.37 10.97 -1.12
CA TYR A 223 1.49 11.92 -1.13
C TYR A 223 2.78 11.23 -1.58
N SER A 224 3.65 11.96 -2.27
CA SER A 224 4.90 11.43 -2.82
C SER A 224 5.96 12.52 -2.86
N ILE A 225 7.19 12.21 -2.45
CA ILE A 225 8.34 13.12 -2.45
C ILE A 225 9.62 12.34 -2.82
N GLY A 226 10.52 12.96 -3.59
CA GLY A 226 11.76 12.35 -4.09
C GLY A 226 11.57 11.50 -5.36
N LYS A 227 12.47 10.53 -5.59
CA LYS A 227 12.49 9.65 -6.78
C LYS A 227 11.46 8.51 -6.69
N THR A 228 10.17 8.84 -6.64
CA THR A 228 9.08 7.87 -6.45
C THR A 228 8.59 7.18 -7.72
N ASN A 229 9.07 7.62 -8.88
CA ASN A 229 8.62 7.13 -10.19
C ASN A 229 9.64 6.22 -10.87
N THR A 230 10.77 5.97 -10.21
CA THR A 230 11.81 5.07 -10.69
C THR A 230 11.40 3.63 -10.38
N PRO A 231 11.12 2.77 -11.38
CA PRO A 231 10.86 1.36 -11.13
C PRO A 231 12.04 0.67 -10.47
N PHE A 232 11.74 -0.23 -9.53
CA PHE A 232 12.69 -1.18 -8.96
C PHE A 232 12.01 -2.52 -8.69
N THR A 233 12.81 -3.59 -8.56
CA THR A 233 12.29 -4.92 -8.23
C THR A 233 11.98 -5.00 -6.74
N ILE A 234 10.82 -5.55 -6.39
CA ILE A 234 10.37 -5.65 -4.99
C ILE A 234 11.17 -6.63 -4.14
N GLN A 235 11.87 -7.57 -4.78
CA GLN A 235 12.70 -8.56 -4.09
C GLN A 235 11.92 -9.25 -2.95
N SER A 236 12.50 -9.38 -1.76
CA SER A 236 11.85 -10.01 -0.61
C SER A 236 10.56 -9.33 -0.13
N CYS A 237 10.27 -8.11 -0.57
CA CYS A 237 8.98 -7.46 -0.28
C CYS A 237 7.80 -8.16 -0.97
N SER A 238 8.05 -9.09 -1.91
CA SER A 238 7.02 -9.96 -2.49
C SER A 238 6.47 -11.01 -1.53
N LYS A 239 7.27 -11.46 -0.55
CA LYS A 239 6.92 -12.56 0.37
C LYS A 239 5.60 -12.35 1.13
N PRO A 240 5.36 -11.20 1.79
CA PRO A 240 4.08 -10.96 2.45
C PRO A 240 2.91 -10.92 1.47
N LEU A 241 3.11 -10.43 0.24
CA LEU A 241 2.07 -10.38 -0.78
C LEU A 241 1.70 -11.80 -1.26
N THR A 242 2.69 -12.64 -1.57
CA THR A 242 2.43 -14.03 -1.99
C THR A 242 1.85 -14.88 -0.87
N TYR A 243 2.24 -14.63 0.38
CA TYR A 243 1.64 -15.27 1.55
C TYR A 243 0.18 -14.83 1.74
N GLY A 244 -0.11 -13.53 1.62
CA GLY A 244 -1.49 -13.03 1.68
C GLY A 244 -2.38 -13.64 0.59
N ILE A 245 -1.87 -13.81 -0.63
CA ILE A 245 -2.60 -14.52 -1.70
C ILE A 245 -2.85 -15.98 -1.33
N ALA A 246 -1.85 -16.67 -0.78
CA ALA A 246 -2.03 -18.05 -0.36
C ALA A 246 -3.09 -18.18 0.75
N LEU A 247 -3.16 -17.24 1.69
CA LEU A 247 -4.18 -17.19 2.75
C LEU A 247 -5.57 -16.76 2.29
N GLU A 248 -5.69 -16.07 1.15
CA GLU A 248 -7.01 -15.76 0.59
C GLU A 248 -7.56 -16.96 -0.18
N GLU A 249 -6.72 -17.62 -0.97
CA GLU A 249 -7.11 -18.73 -1.83
C GLU A 249 -7.20 -20.07 -1.09
N LEU A 250 -6.44 -20.20 0.00
CA LEU A 250 -6.44 -21.34 0.91
C LEU A 250 -6.72 -20.82 2.31
N THR A 251 -7.21 -21.67 3.21
CA THR A 251 -7.39 -21.28 4.61
C THR A 251 -6.05 -21.18 5.36
N GLU A 252 -6.03 -20.44 6.48
CA GLU A 252 -4.88 -20.41 7.39
C GLU A 252 -4.43 -21.82 7.78
N ALA A 253 -5.39 -22.70 8.10
CA ALA A 253 -5.13 -24.07 8.48
C ALA A 253 -4.38 -24.85 7.38
N GLU A 254 -4.78 -24.68 6.12
CA GLU A 254 -4.13 -25.33 4.98
C GLU A 254 -2.72 -24.81 4.75
N VAL A 255 -2.51 -23.48 4.80
CA VAL A 255 -1.18 -22.90 4.59
C VAL A 255 -0.22 -23.32 5.70
N HIS A 256 -0.66 -23.26 6.96
CA HIS A 256 0.20 -23.52 8.11
C HIS A 256 0.45 -25.00 8.43
N GLN A 257 -0.13 -25.91 7.67
CA GLN A 257 0.35 -27.29 7.58
C GLN A 257 1.78 -27.35 7.04
N TYR A 258 2.17 -26.41 6.16
CA TYR A 258 3.46 -26.45 5.45
C TYR A 258 4.50 -25.45 5.96
N VAL A 259 4.05 -24.34 6.56
CA VAL A 259 4.95 -23.27 7.05
C VAL A 259 4.54 -22.81 8.45
N GLY A 260 5.51 -22.51 9.31
CA GLY A 260 5.27 -21.99 10.65
C GLY A 260 4.82 -20.52 10.66
N GLN A 261 4.69 -19.96 11.87
CA GLN A 261 4.28 -18.58 12.11
C GLN A 261 5.30 -17.78 12.94
N GLU A 262 6.19 -18.48 13.64
CA GLU A 262 7.06 -17.89 14.65
C GLU A 262 8.37 -17.36 14.04
N PRO A 263 8.98 -16.32 14.63
CA PRO A 263 10.33 -15.92 14.26
C PRO A 263 11.31 -17.06 14.56
N SER A 264 12.33 -17.22 13.72
CA SER A 264 13.34 -18.26 13.93
C SER A 264 14.22 -18.00 15.16
N GLY A 265 14.35 -16.74 15.60
CA GLY A 265 15.34 -16.32 16.60
C GLY A 265 16.79 -16.55 16.17
N ARG A 266 17.01 -16.83 14.89
CA ARG A 266 18.30 -17.18 14.27
C ARG A 266 18.60 -16.26 13.10
N ASN A 267 19.84 -16.22 12.64
CA ASN A 267 20.19 -15.42 11.48
C ASN A 267 19.45 -15.92 10.24
N PHE A 268 19.03 -15.01 9.37
CA PHE A 268 18.31 -15.35 8.13
C PHE A 268 19.09 -16.25 7.18
N ASN A 269 20.41 -16.43 7.40
CA ASN A 269 21.30 -17.27 6.62
C ASN A 269 21.33 -18.74 7.06
N GLU A 270 20.83 -19.05 8.25
CA GLU A 270 20.85 -20.40 8.78
C GLU A 270 19.81 -21.29 8.07
N LEU A 271 20.21 -22.52 7.73
CA LEU A 271 19.35 -23.54 7.11
C LEU A 271 18.70 -24.37 8.20
N ILE A 272 17.71 -23.80 8.89
CA ILE A 272 17.06 -24.43 10.04
C ILE A 272 15.54 -24.48 9.84
N LEU A 273 14.96 -25.62 10.19
CA LEU A 273 13.52 -25.85 10.29
C LEU A 273 13.08 -25.80 11.75
N ASP A 274 11.79 -25.53 11.97
CA ASP A 274 11.20 -25.60 13.29
C ASP A 274 11.14 -27.04 13.83
N HIS A 275 10.64 -27.19 15.07
CA HIS A 275 10.50 -28.49 15.72
C HIS A 275 9.56 -29.46 14.98
N ASN A 276 8.65 -28.93 14.14
CA ASN A 276 7.73 -29.68 13.30
C ASN A 276 8.28 -29.93 11.88
N LYS A 277 9.57 -29.63 11.64
CA LYS A 277 10.23 -29.77 10.33
C LYS A 277 9.61 -28.89 9.25
N LYS A 278 9.06 -27.73 9.63
CA LYS A 278 8.57 -26.70 8.70
C LYS A 278 9.51 -25.51 8.69
N PRO A 279 9.57 -24.73 7.61
CA PRO A 279 10.20 -23.42 7.67
C PRO A 279 9.51 -22.56 8.74
N HIS A 280 10.30 -21.78 9.50
CA HIS A 280 9.79 -21.04 10.66
C HIS A 280 8.62 -20.09 10.35
N ASN A 281 8.67 -19.36 9.24
CA ASN A 281 7.62 -18.45 8.82
C ASN A 281 7.70 -18.13 7.32
N PRO A 282 6.66 -17.54 6.72
CA PRO A 282 6.65 -17.20 5.28
C PRO A 282 7.60 -16.06 4.88
N MET A 283 8.17 -15.32 5.84
CA MET A 283 9.03 -14.16 5.58
C MET A 283 10.50 -14.55 5.35
N ILE A 284 10.90 -15.77 5.70
CA ILE A 284 12.22 -16.30 5.35
C ILE A 284 12.20 -16.99 3.97
N ASN A 285 13.36 -17.13 3.32
CA ASN A 285 13.44 -17.70 1.96
C ASN A 285 12.82 -19.10 1.88
N ALA A 286 13.11 -19.97 2.85
CA ALA A 286 12.56 -21.33 2.91
C ALA A 286 11.02 -21.34 2.99
N GLY A 287 10.44 -20.50 3.84
CA GLY A 287 8.98 -20.37 3.94
C GLY A 287 8.36 -19.78 2.68
N ALA A 288 9.03 -18.81 2.06
CA ALA A 288 8.59 -18.27 0.78
C ALA A 288 8.66 -19.29 -0.37
N ILE A 289 9.62 -20.23 -0.37
CA ILE A 289 9.66 -21.35 -1.33
C ILE A 289 8.40 -22.20 -1.17
N VAL A 290 8.08 -22.57 0.08
CA VAL A 290 6.88 -23.35 0.41
C VAL A 290 5.62 -22.61 -0.01
N VAL A 291 5.47 -21.33 0.31
CA VAL A 291 4.31 -20.54 -0.15
C VAL A 291 4.21 -20.55 -1.67
N CYS A 292 5.32 -20.37 -2.39
CA CYS A 292 5.33 -20.44 -3.85
C CYS A 292 4.95 -21.84 -4.37
N SER A 293 5.29 -22.91 -3.66
CA SER A 293 4.86 -24.25 -4.04
C SER A 293 3.35 -24.42 -3.86
N LEU A 294 2.76 -23.91 -2.78
CA LEU A 294 1.30 -23.92 -2.59
C LEU A 294 0.56 -23.17 -3.71
N LEU A 295 1.02 -21.96 -4.06
CA LEU A 295 0.50 -21.21 -5.21
C LEU A 295 0.61 -22.02 -6.52
N LYS A 296 1.70 -22.78 -6.67
CA LYS A 296 1.95 -23.59 -7.86
C LYS A 296 1.13 -24.88 -7.89
N THR A 297 0.88 -25.54 -6.77
CA THR A 297 0.35 -26.91 -6.76
C THR A 297 -1.08 -27.02 -6.27
N LEU A 298 -1.53 -26.14 -5.36
CA LEU A 298 -2.86 -26.23 -4.75
C LEU A 298 -3.84 -25.22 -5.33
N ILE A 299 -3.37 -24.03 -5.68
CA ILE A 299 -4.21 -22.95 -6.20
C ILE A 299 -4.27 -23.05 -7.73
N LYS A 300 -5.47 -23.31 -8.27
CA LYS A 300 -5.71 -23.48 -9.72
C LYS A 300 -4.70 -24.47 -10.35
N PRO A 301 -4.68 -25.74 -9.89
CA PRO A 301 -3.67 -26.73 -10.30
C PRO A 301 -3.66 -27.01 -11.80
N GLU A 302 -4.78 -26.77 -12.48
CA GLU A 302 -4.96 -26.91 -13.92
C GLU A 302 -4.16 -25.90 -14.76
N MET A 303 -3.77 -24.76 -14.16
CA MET A 303 -3.05 -23.71 -14.87
C MET A 303 -1.58 -24.07 -15.14
N THR A 304 -1.12 -23.74 -16.34
CA THR A 304 0.30 -23.78 -16.72
C THR A 304 1.13 -22.77 -15.90
N PRO A 305 2.46 -22.92 -15.84
CA PRO A 305 3.32 -21.96 -15.13
C PRO A 305 3.16 -20.51 -15.63
N SER A 306 2.93 -20.30 -16.92
CA SER A 306 2.71 -18.96 -17.50
C SER A 306 1.37 -18.37 -17.06
N GLU A 307 0.30 -19.17 -17.08
CA GLU A 307 -1.02 -18.72 -16.61
C GLU A 307 -1.00 -18.41 -15.10
N LYS A 308 -0.27 -19.20 -14.30
CA LYS A 308 -0.06 -18.91 -12.87
C LYS A 308 0.72 -17.62 -12.65
N PHE A 309 1.71 -17.33 -13.48
CA PHE A 309 2.43 -16.06 -13.43
C PHE A 309 1.49 -14.89 -13.70
N ASP A 310 0.68 -14.97 -14.76
CA ASP A 310 -0.31 -13.94 -15.10
C ASP A 310 -1.38 -13.79 -14.01
N TYR A 311 -1.81 -14.90 -13.41
CA TYR A 311 -2.75 -14.93 -12.30
C TYR A 311 -2.26 -14.07 -11.13
N ILE A 312 -1.04 -14.33 -10.66
CA ILE A 312 -0.46 -13.60 -9.53
C ILE A 312 -0.10 -12.16 -9.93
N MET A 313 0.34 -11.92 -11.16
CA MET A 313 0.59 -10.57 -11.67
C MET A 313 -0.70 -9.73 -11.65
N ASN A 314 -1.83 -10.32 -12.04
CA ASN A 314 -3.15 -9.66 -11.96
C ASN A 314 -3.56 -9.41 -10.51
N TYR A 315 -3.23 -10.30 -9.58
CA TYR A 315 -3.42 -10.07 -8.15
C TYR A 315 -2.64 -8.84 -7.68
N PHE A 316 -1.38 -8.70 -8.07
CA PHE A 316 -0.54 -7.56 -7.70
C PHE A 316 -1.05 -6.25 -8.34
N LYS A 317 -1.53 -6.29 -9.59
CA LYS A 317 -2.19 -5.14 -10.24
C LYS A 317 -3.43 -4.68 -9.47
N ARG A 318 -4.24 -5.62 -8.96
CA ARG A 318 -5.41 -5.31 -8.13
C ARG A 318 -4.99 -4.66 -6.81
N LEU A 319 -3.99 -5.22 -6.12
CA LEU A 319 -3.44 -4.66 -4.89
C LEU A 319 -2.85 -3.26 -5.08
N ALA A 320 -2.30 -2.98 -6.25
CA ALA A 320 -1.76 -1.66 -6.62
C ALA A 320 -2.83 -0.68 -7.15
N GLY A 321 -4.11 -1.04 -7.17
CA GLY A 321 -5.18 -0.17 -7.66
C GLY A 321 -5.10 0.14 -9.15
N GLY A 322 -4.55 -0.77 -9.96
CA GLY A 322 -4.39 -0.59 -11.40
C GLY A 322 -3.17 0.24 -11.83
N GLU A 323 -2.31 0.62 -10.88
CA GLU A 323 -1.01 1.25 -11.17
C GLU A 323 -0.05 0.29 -11.89
N HIS A 324 1.02 0.82 -12.47
CA HIS A 324 1.93 0.01 -13.29
C HIS A 324 2.72 -1.01 -12.47
N ILE A 325 2.56 -2.26 -12.87
CA ILE A 325 3.28 -3.44 -12.38
C ILE A 325 3.93 -4.12 -13.59
N GLY A 326 5.25 -4.22 -13.57
CA GLY A 326 6.08 -4.81 -14.61
C GLY A 326 6.82 -6.06 -14.13
N PHE A 327 7.67 -6.59 -15.00
CA PHE A 327 8.53 -7.75 -14.73
C PHE A 327 9.91 -7.51 -15.35
N ASN A 328 10.97 -7.80 -14.60
CA ASN A 328 12.33 -7.66 -15.11
C ASN A 328 12.94 -9.03 -15.42
N ASN A 329 12.88 -9.43 -16.68
CA ASN A 329 13.44 -10.71 -17.14
C ASN A 329 14.96 -10.82 -16.92
N ALA A 330 15.69 -9.71 -17.04
CA ALA A 330 17.14 -9.72 -16.86
C ALA A 330 17.51 -10.01 -15.39
N ILE A 331 16.82 -9.40 -14.44
CA ILE A 331 17.01 -9.69 -13.01
C ILE A 331 16.55 -11.10 -12.68
N PHE A 332 15.40 -11.55 -13.21
CA PHE A 332 14.95 -12.94 -13.08
C PHE A 332 16.03 -13.95 -13.45
N LEU A 333 16.64 -13.80 -14.64
CA LEU A 333 17.67 -14.71 -15.12
C LEU A 333 18.93 -14.64 -14.26
N SER A 334 19.37 -13.45 -13.85
CA SER A 334 20.56 -13.29 -13.02
C SER A 334 20.37 -13.86 -11.62
N GLU A 335 19.24 -13.59 -10.97
CA GLU A 335 18.87 -14.20 -9.69
C GLU A 335 18.87 -15.73 -9.80
N LYS A 336 18.39 -16.28 -10.92
CA LYS A 336 18.34 -17.74 -11.16
C LYS A 336 19.70 -18.38 -11.24
N VAL A 337 20.64 -17.71 -11.88
CA VAL A 337 22.02 -18.20 -11.97
C VAL A 337 22.71 -18.11 -10.61
N SER A 338 22.41 -17.11 -9.78
CA SER A 338 23.02 -16.92 -8.46
C SER A 338 22.26 -17.58 -7.30
N ALA A 339 21.31 -18.48 -7.57
CA ALA A 339 20.36 -19.00 -6.58
C ALA A 339 20.85 -20.22 -5.78
N ASP A 340 22.16 -20.47 -5.67
CA ASP A 340 22.73 -21.69 -5.05
C ASP A 340 22.12 -22.02 -3.67
N ARG A 341 21.97 -20.99 -2.83
CA ARG A 341 21.37 -21.14 -1.50
C ARG A 341 19.89 -21.52 -1.55
N ASN A 342 19.14 -20.95 -2.49
CA ASN A 342 17.73 -21.29 -2.66
C ASN A 342 17.56 -22.69 -3.25
N TYR A 343 18.49 -23.14 -4.11
CA TYR A 343 18.56 -24.54 -4.53
C TYR A 343 18.82 -25.47 -3.34
N ALA A 344 19.81 -25.17 -2.50
CA ALA A 344 20.11 -25.96 -1.30
C ALA A 344 18.96 -26.00 -0.29
N LEU A 345 18.11 -24.97 -0.24
CA LEU A 345 16.89 -24.96 0.56
C LEU A 345 15.76 -25.79 -0.03
N GLY A 346 15.75 -25.97 -1.35
CA GLY A 346 14.70 -26.70 -2.07
C GLY A 346 14.94 -28.20 -2.17
N PHE A 347 16.20 -28.64 -2.11
CA PHE A 347 16.61 -30.02 -1.94
C PHE A 347 16.43 -30.46 -0.48
#